data_AF-Q54V65-F1
#
_entry.id   AF-Q54V65-F1
#
_cell.length_a   1.000
_cell.length_b   1.000
_cell.length_c   1.000
_cell.angle_alpha   90.00
_cell.angle_beta   90.00
_cell.angle_gamma   90.00
#
_symmetry.space_group_name_H-M   'P 1'
#
loop_
_entity.id
_entity.type
_entity.pdbx_description
1 polymer ?
#
loop_
_entity_poly.entity_id
_entity_poly.type
_entity_poly.pdbx_seq_one_letter_code
_entity_poly.pdbx_strand_id
1 'polypeptide(L)'
;MYGMSLSSGLVGEIFIVIYVKTLGVKTISLPFKSSMSVTTLKSLIYTKEGIEVNQQALVFAGKPMEDCKSISDYYIHKESTIHLSLRLCGGNIQGLQIDEKYFSPKFNGDKWLGCGNVDGEWPVSYHGTGKHESKSIAENGYNLSRGRNFSFGHGIYSTPSIKCAESYAKSFDHGGSTYLVVFQNRVNPKTLIKIPKSITGNEEFWISPKDIDIRPYGFCIKKKIN
;
A
#
# COMPACT_ATOMS: atom_id res chain seq x y z
N MET A 1 -49.87 25.56 4.55
CA MET A 1 -49.77 24.56 5.63
C MET A 1 -48.56 23.68 5.34
N TYR A 2 -47.66 23.59 6.32
CA TYR A 2 -46.28 23.14 6.21
C TYR A 2 -46.15 21.61 6.12
N GLY A 3 -45.20 21.14 5.31
CA GLY A 3 -44.70 19.77 5.32
C GLY A 3 -43.21 19.79 4.99
N MET A 4 -42.39 20.01 6.02
CA MET A 4 -40.95 20.28 5.95
C MET A 4 -40.13 19.05 5.52
N SER A 5 -39.14 19.30 4.66
CA SER A 5 -38.01 18.45 4.32
C SER A 5 -37.17 18.11 5.57
N LEU A 6 -36.96 16.83 5.86
CA LEU A 6 -35.98 16.36 6.86
C LEU A 6 -34.62 16.17 6.19
N SER A 7 -33.68 17.05 6.54
CA SER A 7 -32.24 16.85 6.38
C SER A 7 -31.76 15.75 7.34
N SER A 8 -31.28 14.62 6.81
CA SER A 8 -30.57 13.62 7.62
C SER A 8 -29.08 13.97 7.67
N GLY A 9 -28.69 14.65 8.74
CA GLY A 9 -27.30 14.84 9.13
C GLY A 9 -26.63 13.53 9.58
N LEU A 10 -25.32 13.46 9.34
CA LEU A 10 -24.31 12.68 10.08
C LEU A 10 -24.75 11.30 10.58
N VAL A 11 -24.81 10.29 9.69
CA VAL A 11 -24.75 8.88 10.12
C VAL A 11 -23.30 8.58 10.46
N GLY A 12 -22.92 8.76 11.73
CA GLY A 12 -21.66 8.26 12.25
C GLY A 12 -21.66 6.73 12.16
N GLU A 13 -20.80 6.15 11.32
CA GLU A 13 -20.72 4.70 11.18
C GLU A 13 -20.42 4.02 12.52
N ILE A 14 -21.33 3.13 12.92
CA ILE A 14 -21.23 2.34 14.14
C ILE A 14 -20.20 1.24 13.92
N PHE A 15 -19.25 1.09 14.86
CA PHE A 15 -18.38 -0.07 14.88
C PHE A 15 -19.17 -1.31 15.30
N ILE A 16 -19.13 -2.36 14.48
CA ILE A 16 -19.65 -3.69 14.78
C ILE A 16 -18.49 -4.69 14.91
N VAL A 17 -18.74 -5.90 15.39
CA VAL A 17 -17.71 -6.92 15.58
C VAL A 17 -17.79 -7.97 14.48
N ILE A 18 -16.65 -8.28 13.85
CA ILE A 18 -16.44 -9.47 13.01
C ILE A 18 -15.50 -10.45 13.69
N TYR A 19 -15.57 -11.69 13.24
CA TYR A 19 -14.65 -12.74 13.62
C TYR A 19 -13.70 -13.07 12.47
N VAL A 20 -12.42 -13.21 12.78
CA VAL A 20 -11.42 -13.72 11.85
C VAL A 20 -10.90 -15.04 12.39
N LYS A 21 -11.07 -16.11 11.62
CA LYS A 21 -10.58 -17.45 11.98
C LYS A 21 -9.21 -17.68 11.33
N THR A 22 -8.20 -17.92 12.13
CA THR A 22 -6.82 -18.20 11.67
C THR A 22 -6.61 -19.68 11.36
N LEU A 23 -5.53 -20.02 10.66
CA LEU A 23 -5.15 -21.41 10.36
C LEU A 23 -4.96 -22.28 11.62
N GLY A 24 -4.62 -21.69 12.76
CA GLY A 24 -4.47 -22.38 14.05
C GLY A 24 -5.77 -22.60 14.83
N VAL A 25 -6.94 -22.46 14.17
CA VAL A 25 -8.29 -22.58 14.76
C VAL A 25 -8.63 -21.48 15.79
N LYS A 26 -7.70 -20.56 16.07
CA LYS A 26 -7.94 -19.36 16.87
C LYS A 26 -8.91 -18.44 16.14
N THR A 27 -9.90 -17.93 16.87
CA THR A 27 -10.83 -16.92 16.37
C THR A 27 -10.53 -15.60 17.09
N ILE A 28 -10.28 -14.54 16.32
CA ILE A 28 -10.09 -13.20 16.85
C ILE A 28 -11.32 -12.35 16.55
N SER A 29 -11.76 -11.57 17.54
CA SER A 29 -12.77 -10.54 17.35
C SER A 29 -12.11 -9.22 16.96
N LEU A 30 -12.62 -8.55 15.93
CA LEU A 30 -12.13 -7.23 15.52
C LEU A 30 -13.30 -6.24 15.38
N PRO A 31 -13.17 -5.01 15.89
CA PRO A 31 -14.12 -3.95 15.58
C PRO A 31 -13.95 -3.52 14.12
N PHE A 32 -15.06 -3.34 13.40
CA PHE A 32 -15.06 -2.91 12.02
C PHE A 32 -16.20 -1.94 11.71
N LYS A 33 -16.03 -1.14 10.67
CA LYS A 33 -17.08 -0.31 10.05
C LYS A 33 -17.33 -0.83 8.65
N SER A 34 -18.55 -0.69 8.16
CA SER A 34 -18.94 -1.06 6.79
C SER A 34 -18.04 -0.42 5.72
N SER A 35 -17.64 0.84 5.90
CA SER A 35 -16.75 1.56 4.98
C SER A 35 -15.29 1.10 4.99
N MET A 36 -14.83 0.35 6.00
CA MET A 36 -13.42 -0.02 6.08
C MET A 36 -13.02 -0.86 4.87
N SER A 37 -11.82 -0.62 4.34
CA SER A 37 -11.24 -1.48 3.32
C SER A 37 -10.75 -2.81 3.91
N VAL A 38 -10.60 -3.82 3.06
CA VAL A 38 -9.93 -5.09 3.40
C VAL A 38 -8.48 -4.83 3.84
N THR A 39 -7.78 -3.86 3.25
CA THR A 39 -6.44 -3.44 3.69
C THR A 39 -6.46 -2.98 5.14
N THR A 40 -7.42 -2.13 5.51
CA THR A 40 -7.58 -1.66 6.90
C THR A 40 -7.83 -2.84 7.84
N LEU A 41 -8.67 -3.80 7.44
CA LEU A 41 -8.89 -5.02 8.21
C LEU A 41 -7.60 -5.85 8.38
N LYS A 42 -6.82 -6.02 7.32
CA LYS A 42 -5.52 -6.72 7.41
C LYS A 42 -4.56 -6.02 8.36
N SER A 43 -4.53 -4.69 8.37
CA SER A 43 -3.74 -3.92 9.33
C SER A 43 -4.18 -4.16 10.77
N LEU A 44 -5.49 -4.25 11.04
CA LEU A 44 -6.01 -4.61 12.37
C LEU A 44 -5.60 -6.03 12.79
N ILE A 45 -5.62 -6.98 11.86
CA ILE A 45 -5.12 -8.34 12.10
C ILE A 45 -3.63 -8.32 12.42
N TYR A 46 -2.82 -7.54 11.70
CA TYR A 46 -1.39 -7.38 12.00
C TYR A 46 -1.17 -6.86 13.41
N THR A 47 -1.88 -5.81 13.82
CA THR A 47 -1.78 -5.26 15.19
C THR A 47 -2.14 -6.29 16.26
N LYS A 48 -3.07 -7.21 15.98
CA LYS A 48 -3.56 -8.20 16.95
C LYS A 48 -2.77 -9.51 16.98
N GLU A 49 -2.35 -10.01 15.82
CA GLU A 49 -1.72 -11.33 15.66
C GLU A 49 -0.26 -11.27 15.21
N GLY A 50 0.25 -10.11 14.80
CA GLY A 50 1.62 -9.95 14.30
C GLY A 50 1.87 -10.54 12.92
N ILE A 51 0.82 -10.91 12.18
CA ILE A 51 0.93 -11.48 10.83
C ILE A 51 1.02 -10.35 9.82
N GLU A 52 2.12 -10.25 9.06
CA GLU A 52 2.36 -9.16 8.11
C GLU A 52 1.28 -9.09 7.02
N VAL A 53 0.85 -7.89 6.64
CA VAL A 53 -0.30 -7.66 5.71
C VAL A 53 -0.12 -8.38 4.37
N ASN A 54 1.10 -8.42 3.82
CA ASN A 54 1.42 -9.12 2.57
C ASN A 54 1.35 -10.66 2.70
N GLN A 55 1.50 -11.19 3.91
CA GLN A 55 1.33 -12.60 4.25
C GLN A 55 -0.14 -12.96 4.52
N GLN A 56 -1.05 -11.98 4.57
CA GLN A 56 -2.46 -12.23 4.83
C GLN A 56 -3.24 -12.43 3.52
N ALA A 57 -3.95 -13.55 3.42
CA ALA A 57 -5.02 -13.76 2.47
C ALA A 57 -6.34 -13.93 3.23
N LEU A 58 -7.26 -12.99 3.03
CA LEU A 58 -8.59 -13.06 3.62
C LEU A 58 -9.55 -13.70 2.62
N VAL A 59 -10.41 -14.58 3.10
CA VAL A 59 -11.42 -15.29 2.31
C VAL A 59 -12.75 -15.19 3.05
N PHE A 60 -13.78 -14.77 2.33
CA PHE A 60 -15.15 -14.72 2.84
C PHE A 60 -16.08 -15.45 1.88
N ALA A 61 -16.94 -16.33 2.40
CA ALA A 61 -17.86 -17.16 1.60
C ALA A 61 -17.18 -17.89 0.41
N GLY A 62 -15.96 -18.41 0.63
CA GLY A 62 -15.16 -19.08 -0.40
C GLY A 62 -14.52 -18.16 -1.45
N LYS A 63 -14.74 -16.84 -1.36
CA LYS A 63 -14.16 -15.85 -2.28
C LYS A 63 -13.00 -15.11 -1.64
N PRO A 64 -11.82 -15.02 -2.31
CA PRO A 64 -10.72 -14.21 -1.82
C PRO A 64 -11.14 -12.73 -1.76
N MET A 65 -10.75 -12.06 -0.69
CA MET A 65 -11.01 -10.65 -0.49
C MET A 65 -9.89 -9.80 -1.10
N GLU A 66 -10.26 -8.73 -1.78
CA GLU A 66 -9.38 -7.80 -2.49
C GLU A 66 -9.11 -6.58 -1.61
N ASP A 67 -7.85 -6.16 -1.53
CA ASP A 67 -7.34 -5.19 -0.55
C ASP A 67 -8.09 -3.82 -0.53
N CYS A 68 -8.64 -3.38 -1.66
CA CYS A 68 -9.34 -2.08 -1.82
C CYS A 68 -10.84 -2.18 -1.66
N LYS A 69 -11.43 -3.37 -1.73
CA LYS A 69 -12.87 -3.50 -1.53
C LYS A 69 -13.18 -3.19 -0.09
N SER A 70 -14.32 -2.54 0.15
CA SER A 70 -14.79 -2.34 1.50
C SER A 70 -15.33 -3.65 2.07
N ILE A 71 -15.46 -3.72 3.37
CA ILE A 71 -16.15 -4.85 4.01
C ILE A 71 -17.61 -4.92 3.55
N SER A 72 -18.26 -3.78 3.26
CA SER A 72 -19.63 -3.76 2.72
C SER A 72 -19.76 -4.37 1.33
N ASP A 73 -18.71 -4.31 0.49
CA ASP A 73 -18.73 -4.92 -0.86
C ASP A 73 -18.88 -6.44 -0.83
N TYR A 74 -18.54 -7.08 0.30
CA TYR A 74 -18.70 -8.51 0.53
C TYR A 74 -20.01 -8.87 1.23
N TYR A 75 -20.88 -7.89 1.50
CA TYR A 75 -22.11 -8.05 2.29
C TYR A 75 -21.82 -8.70 3.67
N ILE A 76 -20.71 -8.30 4.28
CA ILE A 76 -20.31 -8.78 5.61
C ILE A 76 -21.12 -8.00 6.66
N HIS A 77 -21.75 -8.75 7.56
CA HIS A 77 -22.56 -8.21 8.65
C HIS A 77 -21.93 -8.49 10.02
N LYS A 78 -22.54 -7.95 11.08
CA LYS A 78 -22.16 -8.24 12.47
C LYS A 78 -22.07 -9.75 12.67
N GLU A 79 -21.04 -10.20 13.40
CA GLU A 79 -20.76 -11.61 13.73
C GLU A 79 -20.40 -12.51 12.54
N SER A 80 -20.20 -11.95 11.34
CA SER A 80 -19.66 -12.69 10.20
C SER A 80 -18.24 -13.22 10.49
N THR A 81 -17.92 -14.38 9.92
CA THR A 81 -16.60 -15.01 10.05
C THR A 81 -15.82 -14.94 8.74
N ILE A 82 -14.65 -14.32 8.78
CA ILE A 82 -13.68 -14.25 7.67
C ILE A 82 -12.56 -15.26 7.95
N HIS A 83 -12.12 -15.98 6.94
CA HIS A 83 -11.03 -16.93 7.06
C HIS A 83 -9.70 -16.27 6.67
N LEU A 84 -8.73 -16.28 7.59
CA LEU A 84 -7.36 -15.85 7.33
C LEU A 84 -6.51 -17.05 6.93
N SER A 85 -5.97 -17.01 5.72
CA SER A 85 -4.92 -17.90 5.22
C SER A 85 -3.60 -17.17 5.13
N LEU A 86 -2.50 -17.89 5.28
CA LEU A 86 -1.16 -17.34 5.11
C LEU A 86 -0.72 -17.48 3.65
N ARG A 87 -0.28 -16.38 3.05
CA ARG A 87 0.54 -16.39 1.83
C ARG A 87 1.98 -16.64 2.23
N LEU A 88 2.57 -17.69 1.70
CA LEU A 88 4.01 -17.91 1.78
C LEU A 88 4.71 -16.88 0.90
N CYS A 89 5.02 -15.72 1.45
CA CYS A 89 5.93 -14.76 0.83
C CYS A 89 7.35 -15.06 1.31
N GLY A 90 8.24 -15.48 0.40
CA GLY A 90 9.65 -15.63 0.69
C GLY A 90 10.31 -14.27 0.92
N GLY A 91 10.96 -14.08 2.09
CA GLY A 91 11.85 -12.96 2.37
C GLY A 91 11.27 -11.88 3.30
N ASN A 92 12.08 -11.47 4.28
CA ASN A 92 11.79 -10.58 5.44
C ASN A 92 11.39 -9.12 5.10
N ILE A 93 10.55 -8.89 4.11
CA ILE A 93 10.07 -7.56 3.74
C ILE A 93 8.76 -7.26 4.50
N GLN A 94 8.83 -6.39 5.50
CA GLN A 94 7.67 -5.82 6.20
C GLN A 94 7.10 -4.68 5.38
N GLY A 95 5.83 -4.78 4.98
CA GLY A 95 5.13 -3.71 4.27
C GLY A 95 4.39 -2.82 5.27
N LEU A 96 4.81 -1.57 5.43
CA LEU A 96 4.10 -0.55 6.21
C LEU A 96 3.37 0.40 5.26
N GLN A 97 2.06 0.55 5.42
CA GLN A 97 1.33 1.58 4.69
C GLN A 97 1.67 2.96 5.26
N ILE A 98 1.82 3.95 4.38
CA ILE A 98 1.91 5.35 4.79
C ILE A 98 0.50 5.76 5.21
N ASP A 99 0.33 6.14 6.47
CA ASP A 99 -0.91 6.73 6.97
C ASP A 99 -1.32 7.91 6.06
N GLU A 100 -2.60 7.99 5.69
CA GLU A 100 -3.12 8.97 4.74
C GLU A 100 -2.76 10.41 5.13
N LYS A 101 -2.58 10.69 6.43
CA LYS A 101 -2.14 12.01 6.92
C LYS A 101 -0.75 12.43 6.41
N TYR A 102 0.07 11.46 5.99
CA TYR A 102 1.37 11.69 5.38
C TYR A 102 1.29 11.67 3.86
N PHE A 103 0.14 11.41 3.24
CA PHE A 103 0.03 11.63 1.80
C PHE A 103 0.22 13.11 1.52
N SER A 104 1.10 13.42 0.57
CA SER A 104 1.35 14.80 0.18
C SER A 104 0.03 15.46 -0.19
N PRO A 105 -0.27 16.68 0.31
CA PRO A 105 -1.48 17.41 -0.05
C PRO A 105 -1.52 17.78 -1.55
N LYS A 106 -0.43 17.54 -2.29
CA LYS A 106 -0.38 17.66 -3.75
C LYS A 106 -1.26 16.64 -4.48
N PHE A 107 -1.71 15.57 -3.83
CA PHE A 107 -2.46 14.50 -4.47
C PHE A 107 -3.97 14.64 -4.18
N ASN A 108 -4.75 14.96 -5.22
CA ASN A 108 -6.21 15.03 -5.11
C ASN A 108 -6.83 13.63 -5.26
N GLY A 109 -7.66 13.26 -4.27
CA GLY A 109 -8.42 12.02 -4.22
C GLY A 109 -7.55 10.78 -3.97
N ASP A 110 -8.18 9.61 -3.89
CA ASP A 110 -7.57 8.30 -3.63
C ASP A 110 -7.81 7.29 -4.77
N LYS A 111 -8.58 7.66 -5.81
CA LYS A 111 -8.91 6.77 -6.96
C LYS A 111 -7.70 6.09 -7.60
N TRP A 112 -6.53 6.73 -7.55
CA TRP A 112 -5.25 6.20 -8.04
C TRP A 112 -4.71 5.02 -7.21
N LEU A 113 -5.13 4.86 -5.96
CA LEU A 113 -4.76 3.74 -5.09
C LEU A 113 -5.44 2.44 -5.47
N GLY A 114 -6.48 2.49 -6.32
CA GLY A 114 -7.41 1.38 -6.53
C GLY A 114 -6.74 0.05 -6.86
N CYS A 115 -7.50 -1.02 -6.64
CA CYS A 115 -7.03 -2.38 -6.93
C CYS A 115 -8.10 -3.30 -7.55
N GLY A 116 -8.99 -2.72 -8.34
CA GLY A 116 -9.92 -3.45 -9.21
C GLY A 116 -9.50 -3.51 -10.69
N ASN A 117 -8.32 -2.98 -11.06
CA ASN A 117 -7.93 -2.70 -12.45
C ASN A 117 -8.97 -1.83 -13.19
N VAL A 118 -9.57 -0.86 -12.50
CA VAL A 118 -10.55 0.06 -13.10
C VAL A 118 -9.89 1.34 -13.64
N ASP A 119 -10.58 2.01 -14.56
CA ASP A 119 -10.11 3.25 -15.17
C ASP A 119 -9.78 4.33 -14.12
N GLY A 120 -8.51 4.75 -14.10
CA GLY A 120 -7.98 5.77 -13.19
C GLY A 120 -7.04 5.23 -12.12
N GLU A 121 -6.94 3.91 -11.97
CA GLU A 121 -5.94 3.28 -11.09
C GLU A 121 -4.53 3.41 -11.64
N TRP A 122 -3.58 3.61 -10.74
CA TRP A 122 -2.17 3.77 -11.08
C TRP A 122 -1.44 2.46 -10.74
N PRO A 123 -0.65 1.87 -11.65
CA PRO A 123 0.07 0.63 -11.35
C PRO A 123 1.08 0.81 -10.21
N VAL A 124 1.34 -0.27 -9.48
CA VAL A 124 2.32 -0.30 -8.40
C VAL A 124 3.73 -0.26 -8.97
N SER A 125 4.59 0.55 -8.37
CA SER A 125 6.04 0.50 -8.59
C SER A 125 6.81 0.62 -7.28
N TYR A 126 8.09 0.31 -7.32
CA TYR A 126 8.99 0.31 -6.17
C TYR A 126 10.18 1.26 -6.40
N HIS A 127 10.61 1.93 -5.34
CA HIS A 127 11.75 2.86 -5.37
C HIS A 127 12.65 2.67 -4.16
N GLY A 128 13.88 2.17 -4.37
CA GLY A 128 14.89 2.08 -3.33
C GLY A 128 15.36 3.46 -2.90
N THR A 129 15.43 3.71 -1.59
CA THR A 129 15.83 5.01 -1.06
C THR A 129 16.63 4.87 0.24
N GLY A 130 17.06 5.99 0.82
CA GLY A 130 17.67 6.04 2.15
C GLY A 130 16.70 6.54 3.22
N LYS A 131 17.03 6.28 4.50
CA LYS A 131 16.19 6.67 5.65
C LYS A 131 15.90 8.18 5.68
N HIS A 132 16.90 9.01 5.40
CA HIS A 132 16.74 10.47 5.43
C HIS A 132 15.84 10.97 4.29
N GLU A 133 16.06 10.47 3.08
CA GLU A 133 15.25 10.77 1.90
C GLU A 133 13.81 10.24 2.06
N SER A 134 13.64 9.11 2.75
CA SER A 134 12.32 8.53 3.06
C SER A 134 11.43 9.50 3.80
N LYS A 135 11.94 10.20 4.82
CA LYS A 135 11.16 11.19 5.55
C LYS A 135 10.67 12.32 4.63
N SER A 136 11.58 12.88 3.82
CA SER A 136 11.24 13.97 2.91
C SER A 136 10.22 13.56 1.85
N ILE A 137 10.36 12.36 1.27
CA ILE A 137 9.46 11.84 0.24
C ILE A 137 8.08 11.53 0.82
N ALA A 138 8.03 10.95 2.03
CA ALA A 138 6.78 10.71 2.71
C ALA A 138 6.03 12.01 2.97
N GLU A 139 6.65 12.99 3.62
CA GLU A 139 5.99 14.23 4.02
C GLU A 139 5.62 15.14 2.83
N ASN A 140 6.46 15.22 1.80
CA ASN A 140 6.34 16.25 0.76
C ASN A 140 6.10 15.69 -0.65
N GLY A 141 6.05 14.36 -0.79
CA GLY A 141 6.11 13.68 -2.07
C GLY A 141 7.51 13.74 -2.70
N TYR A 142 7.62 13.17 -3.90
CA TYR A 142 8.84 13.30 -4.69
C TYR A 142 9.08 14.76 -5.08
N ASN A 143 10.34 15.13 -5.24
CA ASN A 143 10.74 16.45 -5.74
C ASN A 143 11.79 16.28 -6.83
N LEU A 144 11.36 16.42 -8.07
CA LEU A 144 12.21 16.19 -9.25
C LEU A 144 13.37 17.18 -9.35
N SER A 145 13.25 18.40 -8.79
CA SER A 145 14.33 19.39 -8.81
C SER A 145 15.56 18.97 -7.99
N ARG A 146 15.42 17.96 -7.13
CA ARG A 146 16.53 17.36 -6.37
C ARG A 146 17.25 16.25 -7.15
N GLY A 147 16.70 15.79 -8.27
CA GLY A 147 17.30 14.77 -9.12
C GLY A 147 18.52 15.31 -9.87
N ARG A 148 19.62 14.55 -9.85
CA ARG A 148 20.89 14.95 -10.50
C ARG A 148 21.30 14.04 -11.66
N ASN A 149 20.94 12.75 -11.60
CA ASN A 149 21.41 11.73 -12.54
C ASN A 149 20.20 11.04 -13.19
N PHE A 150 20.15 11.08 -14.52
CA PHE A 150 19.00 10.64 -15.33
C PHE A 150 19.47 9.77 -16.50
N SER A 151 20.05 8.61 -16.21
CA SER A 151 20.78 7.78 -17.19
C SER A 151 19.97 7.32 -18.41
N PHE A 152 18.64 7.20 -18.28
CA PHE A 152 17.73 6.72 -19.32
C PHE A 152 16.63 7.72 -19.67
N GLY A 153 16.73 8.96 -19.18
CA GLY A 153 15.70 9.99 -19.34
C GLY A 153 15.40 10.73 -18.03
N HIS A 154 14.97 11.98 -18.17
CA HIS A 154 14.64 12.85 -17.05
C HIS A 154 13.35 12.41 -16.35
N GLY A 155 13.39 12.25 -15.03
CA GLY A 155 12.23 11.86 -14.24
C GLY A 155 12.58 11.08 -12.97
N ILE A 156 11.57 10.70 -12.22
CA ILE A 156 11.73 9.86 -11.03
C ILE A 156 11.72 8.39 -11.44
N TYR A 157 12.77 7.69 -11.03
CA TYR A 157 12.99 6.28 -11.34
C TYR A 157 12.27 5.40 -10.33
N SER A 158 11.58 4.39 -10.83
CA SER A 158 10.99 3.30 -10.07
C SER A 158 11.04 2.02 -10.91
N THR A 159 10.52 0.91 -10.40
CA THR A 159 10.51 -0.37 -11.11
C THR A 159 9.35 -1.23 -10.63
N PRO A 160 8.73 -2.07 -11.49
CA PRO A 160 7.76 -3.06 -11.02
C PRO A 160 8.41 -4.17 -10.16
N SER A 161 9.74 -4.30 -10.18
CA SER A 161 10.48 -5.32 -9.45
C SER A 161 10.99 -4.80 -8.11
N ILE A 162 10.40 -5.28 -7.01
CA ILE A 162 10.89 -4.95 -5.66
C ILE A 162 12.36 -5.36 -5.44
N LYS A 163 12.79 -6.48 -6.05
CA LYS A 163 14.19 -6.95 -5.98
C LYS A 163 15.13 -5.96 -6.66
N CYS A 164 14.71 -5.42 -7.80
CA CYS A 164 15.46 -4.36 -8.46
C CYS A 164 15.52 -3.11 -7.58
N ALA A 165 14.39 -2.65 -7.05
CA ALA A 165 14.36 -1.48 -6.16
C ALA A 165 15.23 -1.67 -4.90
N GLU A 166 15.26 -2.87 -4.32
CA GLU A 166 16.11 -3.21 -3.18
C GLU A 166 17.60 -2.97 -3.48
N SER A 167 18.06 -3.27 -4.71
CA SER A 167 19.45 -3.05 -5.10
C SER A 167 19.87 -1.56 -5.11
N TYR A 168 18.90 -0.65 -5.16
CA TYR A 168 19.09 0.80 -5.08
C TYR A 168 18.76 1.39 -3.69
N ALA A 169 18.29 0.57 -2.74
CA ALA A 169 18.00 1.01 -1.38
C ALA A 169 19.30 1.19 -0.57
N LYS A 170 19.37 2.26 0.23
CA LYS A 170 20.48 2.48 1.15
C LYS A 170 20.14 1.84 2.49
N SER A 171 21.08 1.06 3.03
CA SER A 171 20.90 0.47 4.34
C SER A 171 20.98 1.49 5.46
N PHE A 172 20.30 1.22 6.57
CA PHE A 172 20.39 2.00 7.80
C PHE A 172 20.32 1.07 9.01
N ASP A 173 20.99 1.46 10.08
CA ASP A 173 20.95 0.70 11.33
C ASP A 173 19.87 1.22 12.27
N HIS A 174 19.19 0.29 12.93
CA HIS A 174 18.20 0.57 13.96
C HIS A 174 18.11 -0.61 14.94
N GLY A 175 18.16 -0.36 16.24
CA GLY A 175 17.98 -1.41 17.25
C GLY A 175 18.93 -2.63 17.08
N GLY A 176 20.19 -2.40 16.72
CA GLY A 176 21.18 -3.47 16.53
C GLY A 176 20.98 -4.33 15.28
N SER A 177 20.15 -3.91 14.34
CA SER A 177 19.93 -4.60 13.07
C SER A 177 20.04 -3.61 11.90
N THR A 178 20.49 -4.11 10.75
CA THR A 178 20.59 -3.34 9.52
C THR A 178 19.35 -3.59 8.66
N TYR A 179 18.78 -2.51 8.12
CA TYR A 179 17.55 -2.54 7.34
C TYR A 179 17.71 -1.83 6.00
N LEU A 180 16.87 -2.17 5.03
CA LEU A 180 16.69 -1.49 3.75
C LEU A 180 15.28 -0.90 3.68
N VAL A 181 15.13 0.28 3.07
CA VAL A 181 13.81 0.89 2.79
C VAL A 181 13.57 0.97 1.29
N VAL A 182 12.42 0.48 0.88
CA VAL A 182 11.91 0.62 -0.49
C VAL A 182 10.54 1.28 -0.39
N PHE A 183 10.30 2.36 -1.12
CA PHE A 183 8.95 2.89 -1.26
C PHE A 183 8.12 2.00 -2.18
N GLN A 184 6.86 1.79 -1.77
CA GLN A 184 5.80 1.34 -2.64
C GLN A 184 5.06 2.58 -3.16
N ASN A 185 4.95 2.66 -4.48
CA ASN A 185 4.42 3.80 -5.19
C ASN A 185 3.28 3.39 -6.11
N ARG A 186 2.50 4.39 -6.50
CA ARG A 186 1.56 4.34 -7.61
C ARG A 186 2.06 5.31 -8.69
N VAL A 187 2.13 4.88 -9.93
CA VAL A 187 2.62 5.72 -11.05
C VAL A 187 1.53 6.00 -12.08
N ASN A 188 1.51 7.20 -12.64
CA ASN A 188 0.54 7.60 -13.65
C ASN A 188 0.79 6.85 -14.96
N PRO A 189 -0.08 5.90 -15.37
CA PRO A 189 0.19 5.09 -16.56
C PRO A 189 0.15 5.91 -17.86
N LYS A 190 -0.49 7.09 -17.86
CA LYS A 190 -0.62 7.95 -19.04
C LYS A 190 0.69 8.61 -19.46
N THR A 191 1.59 8.86 -18.51
CA THR A 191 2.87 9.54 -18.76
C THR A 191 4.08 8.65 -18.47
N LEU A 192 3.84 7.43 -17.99
CA LEU A 192 4.86 6.47 -17.61
C LEU A 192 5.74 6.06 -18.80
N ILE A 193 7.04 6.27 -18.66
CA ILE A 193 8.03 5.79 -19.63
C ILE A 193 8.61 4.47 -19.10
N LYS A 194 8.50 3.39 -19.87
CA LYS A 194 9.05 2.07 -19.52
C LYS A 194 10.34 1.83 -20.29
N ILE A 195 11.42 1.56 -19.57
CA ILE A 195 12.74 1.24 -20.12
C ILE A 195 12.96 -0.26 -19.92
N PRO A 196 12.95 -1.05 -21.01
CA PRO A 196 13.07 -2.50 -20.92
C PRO A 196 14.45 -2.94 -20.43
N LYS A 197 14.50 -4.15 -19.85
CA LYS A 197 15.74 -4.81 -19.38
C LYS A 197 16.84 -4.86 -20.44
N SER A 198 16.48 -4.99 -21.73
CA SER A 198 17.44 -4.98 -22.85
C SER A 198 18.23 -3.69 -22.97
N ILE A 199 17.70 -2.57 -22.48
CA ILE A 199 18.37 -1.25 -22.49
C ILE A 199 19.10 -1.01 -21.17
N THR A 200 18.50 -1.39 -20.03
CA THR A 200 19.09 -1.11 -18.70
C THR A 200 20.24 -2.05 -18.35
N GLY A 201 20.29 -3.24 -18.96
CA GLY A 201 21.24 -4.30 -18.62
C GLY A 201 20.96 -5.02 -17.30
N ASN A 202 19.93 -4.61 -16.54
CA ASN A 202 19.61 -5.16 -15.22
C ASN A 202 18.15 -5.65 -15.16
N GLU A 203 17.20 -4.73 -14.95
CA GLU A 203 15.77 -5.00 -14.84
C GLU A 203 14.97 -3.86 -15.50
N GLU A 204 13.66 -4.03 -15.68
CA GLU A 204 12.80 -2.99 -16.23
C GLU A 204 12.72 -1.78 -15.29
N PHE A 205 12.99 -0.58 -15.83
CA PHE A 205 12.85 0.69 -15.10
C PHE A 205 11.65 1.46 -15.61
N TRP A 206 11.00 2.16 -14.70
CA TRP A 206 9.86 3.02 -14.93
C TRP A 206 10.24 4.44 -14.55
N ILE A 207 10.08 5.37 -15.49
CA ILE A 207 10.38 6.79 -15.30
C ILE A 207 9.07 7.55 -15.27
N SER A 208 8.81 8.25 -14.16
CA SER A 208 7.73 9.23 -14.04
C SER A 208 8.30 10.62 -14.37
N PRO A 209 7.93 11.23 -15.51
CA PRO A 209 8.57 12.47 -15.98
C PRO A 209 8.35 13.68 -15.06
N LYS A 210 7.28 13.66 -14.25
CA LYS A 210 6.95 14.71 -13.28
C LYS A 210 6.79 14.11 -11.88
N ASP A 211 7.03 14.92 -10.86
CA ASP A 211 6.82 14.53 -9.47
C ASP A 211 5.35 14.21 -9.13
N ILE A 212 4.40 14.86 -9.80
CA ILE A 212 2.96 14.58 -9.66
C ILE A 212 2.54 13.20 -10.22
N ASP A 213 3.36 12.60 -11.08
CA ASP A 213 3.07 11.34 -11.77
C ASP A 213 3.50 10.09 -10.98
N ILE A 214 4.02 10.27 -9.76
CA ILE A 214 4.38 9.17 -8.86
C ILE A 214 4.01 9.52 -7.42
N ARG A 215 3.36 8.57 -6.73
CA ARG A 215 2.80 8.79 -5.40
C ARG A 215 3.28 7.70 -4.45
N PRO A 216 4.10 8.02 -3.44
CA PRO A 216 4.43 7.08 -2.40
C PRO A 216 3.19 6.84 -1.53
N TYR A 217 2.90 5.57 -1.24
CA TYR A 217 1.77 5.21 -0.35
C TYR A 217 2.12 4.12 0.67
N GLY A 218 3.31 3.54 0.58
CA GLY A 218 3.80 2.53 1.51
C GLY A 218 5.32 2.50 1.55
N PHE A 219 5.86 1.92 2.61
CA PHE A 219 7.24 1.49 2.70
C PHE A 219 7.29 -0.03 2.79
N CYS A 220 8.34 -0.59 2.22
CA CYS A 220 8.77 -1.96 2.41
C CYS A 220 10.10 -1.89 3.16
N ILE A 221 10.11 -2.32 4.42
CA ILE A 221 11.31 -2.38 5.25
C ILE A 221 11.79 -3.82 5.30
N LYS A 222 13.04 -4.06 4.92
CA LYS A 222 13.65 -5.39 4.95
C LYS A 222 14.79 -5.41 5.93
N LYS A 223 14.75 -6.30 6.91
CA LYS A 223 15.94 -6.59 7.74
C LYS A 223 16.96 -7.35 6.88
N LYS A 224 18.18 -6.83 6.78
CA LYS A 224 19.29 -7.58 6.17
C LYS A 224 19.70 -8.69 7.12
N ILE A 225 19.75 -9.91 6.60
CA ILE A 225 20.43 -11.02 7.27
C ILE A 225 21.90 -10.85 6.87
N ASN A 226 22.76 -10.67 7.87
CA ASN A 226 24.21 -10.71 7.68
C ASN A 226 24.67 -12.16 7.49
#